data_AF-A0A2D4M0G0-F1
#
_entry.id   AF-A0A2D4M0G0-F1
#
_cell.length_a   1.000
_cell.length_b   1.000
_cell.length_c   1.000
_cell.angle_alpha   90.00
_cell.angle_beta   90.00
_cell.angle_gamma   90.00
#
_symmetry.space_group_name_H-M   'P 1'
#
loop_
_entity.id
_entity.type
_entity.pdbx_description
1 polymer ?
#
loop_
_entity_poly.entity_id
_entity_poly.type
_entity_poly.pdbx_seq_one_letter_code
_entity_poly.pdbx_strand_id
1 'polypeptide(L)'
;GKDVVAPYQTLLNPLSKLNVLNNLHSHFILVDDGTVGKYGAEVKLRRELEKTISQQRIHARIGQGVPVVALIFEGGPNVVLTVLEYLQESPPVPVVVCEGTGRAADILAYVYKQTEEGGSIPDGAEPEIISTIKKTFNFGQSEAIHLFQTLLECMKKRELITVFHIGSDEHQDIDVAILTALLKGTNASAFDQLILTLAWDRVDIAKTHVFVYGQQWLVGSLEQAMLDALVMDRVAFVKLLIENGVSMHKFLTIPRLEELYNTVS
;
A
#
# COMPACT_ATOMS: atom_id res chain seq x y z
N GLY A 1 14.24 -21.70 -17.37
CA GLY A 1 14.48 -21.29 -18.76
C GLY A 1 15.07 -22.40 -19.61
N LYS A 2 14.37 -23.53 -19.77
CA LYS A 2 14.67 -24.56 -20.78
C LYS A 2 13.41 -24.90 -21.60
N ASP A 3 12.39 -24.03 -21.54
CA ASP A 3 11.06 -24.24 -22.13
C ASP A 3 10.49 -25.64 -21.88
N VAL A 4 10.70 -26.14 -20.67
CA VAL A 4 10.18 -27.43 -20.22
C VAL A 4 8.77 -27.20 -19.72
N VAL A 5 7.80 -27.82 -20.39
CA VAL A 5 6.43 -27.91 -19.90
C VAL A 5 6.38 -29.06 -18.89
N ALA A 6 6.19 -28.72 -17.62
CA ALA A 6 5.99 -29.68 -16.55
C ALA A 6 4.56 -29.51 -15.99
N PRO A 7 3.69 -30.54 -16.10
CA PRO A 7 2.36 -30.45 -15.50
C PRO A 7 2.47 -30.43 -13.97
N TYR A 8 1.71 -29.56 -13.33
CA TYR A 8 1.60 -29.48 -11.87
C TYR A 8 0.16 -29.76 -11.45
N GLN A 9 -0.02 -30.65 -10.47
CA GLN A 9 -1.32 -31.01 -9.93
C GLN A 9 -1.58 -30.25 -8.63
N THR A 10 -2.70 -29.53 -8.58
CA THR A 10 -3.11 -28.71 -7.43
C THR A 10 -3.94 -29.49 -6.39
N LEU A 11 -4.16 -30.80 -6.56
CA LEU A 11 -4.88 -31.60 -5.59
C LEU A 11 -4.04 -31.79 -4.33
N LEU A 12 -4.63 -31.49 -3.17
CA LEU A 12 -4.02 -31.75 -1.87
C LEU A 12 -3.79 -33.26 -1.71
N ASN A 13 -2.55 -33.63 -1.39
CA ASN A 13 -2.23 -35.00 -1.00
C ASN A 13 -2.74 -35.22 0.44
N PRO A 14 -3.64 -36.20 0.69
CA PRO A 14 -4.18 -36.47 2.03
C PRO A 14 -3.12 -36.78 3.10
N LEU A 15 -1.93 -37.22 2.67
CA LEU A 15 -0.80 -37.56 3.54
C LEU A 15 0.15 -36.38 3.79
N SER A 16 -0.01 -35.28 3.05
CA SER A 16 0.84 -34.09 3.17
C SER A 16 0.17 -33.06 4.07
N LYS A 17 0.94 -32.52 5.02
CA LYS A 17 0.55 -31.33 5.80
C LYS A 17 0.99 -30.01 5.15
N LEU A 18 1.57 -30.08 3.94
CA LEU A 18 2.07 -28.93 3.18
C LEU A 18 0.99 -28.41 2.22
N ASN A 19 1.08 -27.12 1.92
CA ASN A 19 0.17 -26.46 0.98
C ASN A 19 0.60 -26.68 -0.47
N VAL A 20 -0.39 -26.61 -1.37
CA VAL A 20 -0.20 -26.64 -2.83
C VAL A 20 -0.09 -25.22 -3.40
N LEU A 21 0.51 -25.08 -4.58
CA LEU A 21 0.57 -23.80 -5.29
C LEU A 21 -0.82 -23.44 -5.87
N ASN A 22 -1.15 -22.15 -5.87
CA ASN A 22 -2.39 -21.64 -6.45
C ASN A 22 -2.22 -21.37 -7.96
N ASN A 23 -3.02 -22.04 -8.80
CA ASN A 23 -2.96 -21.94 -10.26
C ASN A 23 -3.50 -20.63 -10.86
N LEU A 24 -4.01 -19.71 -10.03
CA LEU A 24 -4.44 -18.38 -10.46
C LEU A 24 -3.29 -17.36 -10.52
N HIS A 25 -2.08 -17.72 -10.08
CA HIS A 25 -0.89 -16.87 -10.24
C HIS A 25 -0.27 -17.02 -11.63
N SER A 26 0.21 -15.91 -12.18
CA SER A 26 0.91 -15.89 -13.47
C SER A 26 2.37 -16.35 -13.37
N HIS A 27 3.01 -16.14 -12.21
CA HIS A 27 4.43 -16.43 -11.97
C HIS A 27 4.63 -16.95 -10.55
N PHE A 28 5.70 -17.74 -10.36
CA PHE A 28 6.10 -18.26 -9.05
C PHE A 28 7.59 -17.99 -8.81
N ILE A 29 7.93 -17.54 -7.61
CA ILE A 29 9.29 -17.48 -7.09
C ILE A 29 9.34 -18.48 -5.93
N LEU A 30 10.07 -19.57 -6.12
CA LEU A 30 10.23 -20.63 -5.11
C LEU A 30 11.55 -20.40 -4.36
N VAL A 31 11.46 -20.13 -3.06
CA VAL A 31 12.62 -19.85 -2.21
C VAL A 31 12.96 -21.11 -1.43
N ASP A 32 14.21 -21.54 -1.54
CA ASP A 32 14.73 -22.72 -0.87
C ASP A 32 15.76 -22.30 0.18
N ASP A 33 15.53 -22.67 1.43
CA ASP A 33 16.45 -22.51 2.56
C ASP A 33 17.03 -23.85 3.05
N GLY A 34 16.75 -24.94 2.33
CA GLY A 34 17.14 -26.31 2.64
C GLY A 34 16.27 -27.00 3.71
N THR A 35 15.25 -26.33 4.25
CA THR A 35 14.35 -26.90 5.26
C THR A 35 13.02 -27.35 4.67
N VAL A 36 12.35 -28.29 5.34
CA VAL A 36 11.04 -28.81 4.91
C VAL A 36 10.01 -28.57 6.02
N GLY A 37 8.85 -28.03 5.65
CA GLY A 37 7.73 -27.82 6.56
C GLY A 37 7.90 -26.64 7.53
N LYS A 38 8.88 -25.76 7.30
CA LYS A 38 9.04 -24.49 8.02
C LYS A 38 8.56 -23.32 7.15
N TYR A 39 7.91 -22.36 7.80
CA TYR A 39 7.45 -21.13 7.16
C TYR A 39 8.48 -20.01 7.33
N GLY A 40 8.49 -19.05 6.41
CA GLY A 40 9.24 -17.81 6.55
C GLY A 40 10.54 -17.72 5.75
N ALA A 41 10.93 -18.77 5.02
CA ALA A 41 12.12 -18.76 4.16
C ALA A 41 12.06 -17.64 3.10
N GLU A 42 10.86 -17.29 2.64
CA GLU A 42 10.63 -16.28 1.61
C GLU A 42 10.69 -14.84 2.13
N VAL A 43 10.58 -14.62 3.44
CA VAL A 43 10.39 -13.28 4.03
C VAL A 43 11.52 -12.36 3.63
N LYS A 44 12.78 -12.78 3.82
CA LYS A 44 13.94 -11.94 3.49
C LYS A 44 13.99 -11.58 2.01
N LEU A 45 13.80 -12.57 1.12
CA LEU A 45 13.82 -12.32 -0.32
C LEU A 45 12.70 -11.37 -0.74
N ARG A 46 11.49 -11.56 -0.20
CA ARG A 46 10.33 -10.70 -0.47
C ARG A 46 10.66 -9.25 -0.14
N ARG A 47 11.24 -8.99 1.03
CA ARG A 47 11.66 -7.63 1.46
C ARG A 47 12.68 -7.01 0.50
N GLU A 48 13.73 -7.75 0.15
CA GLU A 48 14.76 -7.24 -0.75
C GLU A 48 14.21 -6.95 -2.16
N LEU A 49 13.27 -7.78 -2.63
CA LEU A 49 12.59 -7.58 -3.90
C LEU A 49 11.68 -6.34 -3.87
N GLU A 50 10.83 -6.21 -2.85
CA GLU A 50 9.95 -5.04 -2.65
C GLU A 50 10.75 -3.73 -2.61
N LYS A 51 11.87 -3.73 -1.87
CA LYS A 51 12.79 -2.59 -1.80
C LYS A 51 13.46 -2.28 -3.14
N THR A 52 13.82 -3.30 -3.92
CA THR A 52 14.43 -3.12 -5.24
C THR A 52 13.43 -2.55 -6.23
N ILE A 53 12.18 -3.01 -6.17
CA ILE A 53 11.07 -2.52 -7.00
C ILE A 53 10.77 -1.06 -6.67
N SER A 54 10.75 -0.68 -5.39
CA SER A 54 10.42 0.70 -5.00
C SER A 54 11.44 1.74 -5.47
N GLN A 55 12.67 1.31 -5.76
CA GLN A 55 13.72 2.14 -6.34
C GLN A 55 13.62 2.29 -7.87
N GLN A 56 12.80 1.47 -8.54
CA GLN A 56 12.56 1.59 -9.97
C GLN A 56 11.62 2.76 -10.27
N ARG A 57 11.73 3.34 -11.47
CA ARG A 57 10.85 4.44 -11.89
C ARG A 57 9.49 3.90 -12.29
N ILE A 58 8.42 4.53 -11.78
CA ILE A 58 7.04 4.18 -12.13
C ILE A 58 6.73 4.49 -13.60
N HIS A 59 7.32 5.56 -14.13
CA HIS A 59 7.12 6.00 -15.51
C HIS A 59 8.36 6.73 -16.00
N ALA A 60 8.70 6.63 -17.29
CA ALA A 60 9.95 7.19 -17.83
C ALA A 60 10.09 8.71 -17.63
N ARG A 61 8.98 9.44 -17.66
CA ARG A 61 8.92 10.89 -17.42
C ARG A 61 8.82 11.28 -15.95
N ILE A 62 8.34 10.37 -15.11
CA ILE A 62 8.05 10.66 -13.71
C ILE A 62 9.25 10.22 -12.90
N GLY A 63 9.89 11.17 -12.23
CA GLY A 63 11.07 10.92 -11.40
C GLY A 63 10.82 10.11 -10.12
N GLN A 64 9.61 9.57 -9.93
CA GLN A 64 9.19 8.88 -8.72
C GLN A 64 9.42 7.38 -8.80
N GLY A 65 9.77 6.82 -7.63
CA GLY A 65 9.86 5.38 -7.41
C GLY A 65 8.50 4.69 -7.51
N VAL A 66 8.49 3.37 -7.69
CA VAL A 66 7.26 2.57 -7.58
C VAL A 66 6.80 2.55 -6.12
N PRO A 67 5.61 3.08 -5.80
CA PRO A 67 5.10 3.03 -4.44
C PRO A 67 4.69 1.61 -4.06
N VAL A 68 5.01 1.19 -2.84
CA VAL A 68 4.69 -0.15 -2.30
C VAL A 68 3.75 0.03 -1.11
N VAL A 69 2.76 -0.85 -1.01
CA VAL A 69 1.77 -0.90 0.07
C VAL A 69 1.53 -2.34 0.47
N ALA A 70 1.43 -2.60 1.77
CA ALA A 70 1.08 -3.92 2.28
C ALA A 70 -0.43 -4.01 2.53
N LEU A 71 -1.08 -5.03 1.98
CA LEU A 71 -2.49 -5.32 2.23
C LEU A 71 -2.61 -6.52 3.18
N ILE A 72 -3.28 -6.34 4.30
CA ILE A 72 -3.46 -7.35 5.33
C ILE A 72 -4.88 -7.89 5.30
N PHE A 73 -4.99 -9.17 4.97
CA PHE A 73 -6.25 -9.91 4.90
C PHE A 73 -6.14 -11.14 5.82
N GLU A 74 -7.00 -11.20 6.83
CA GLU A 74 -6.96 -12.19 7.92
C GLU A 74 -5.57 -12.26 8.58
N GLY A 75 -4.91 -13.42 8.52
CA GLY A 75 -3.54 -13.61 8.99
C GLY A 75 -3.39 -14.29 10.36
N GLY A 76 -2.24 -14.91 10.54
CA GLY A 76 -1.77 -15.43 11.83
C GLY A 76 -0.99 -14.39 12.64
N PRO A 77 -0.47 -14.75 13.82
CA PRO A 77 0.24 -13.83 14.72
C PRO A 77 1.49 -13.22 14.08
N ASN A 78 2.18 -13.96 13.19
CA ASN A 78 3.37 -13.46 12.49
C ASN A 78 3.08 -12.27 11.56
N VAL A 79 1.83 -12.09 11.11
CA VAL A 79 1.45 -10.95 10.28
C VAL A 79 1.65 -9.64 11.04
N VAL A 80 1.42 -9.62 12.35
CA VAL A 80 1.67 -8.43 13.18
C VAL A 80 3.16 -8.07 13.20
N LEU A 81 4.05 -9.07 13.26
CA LEU A 81 5.50 -8.84 13.16
C LEU A 81 5.87 -8.29 11.78
N THR A 82 5.30 -8.85 10.72
CA THR A 82 5.51 -8.35 9.35
C THR A 82 5.02 -6.91 9.17
N VAL A 83 3.88 -6.55 9.78
CA VAL A 83 3.36 -5.18 9.80
C VAL A 83 4.34 -4.26 10.54
N LEU A 84 4.82 -4.65 11.73
CA LEU A 84 5.79 -3.85 12.48
C LEU A 84 7.05 -3.59 11.66
N GLU A 85 7.57 -4.62 10.98
CA GLU A 85 8.72 -4.49 10.08
C GLU A 85 8.45 -3.52 8.93
N TYR A 86 7.30 -3.61 8.23
CA TYR A 86 6.93 -2.66 7.17
C TYR A 86 6.90 -1.21 7.67
N LEU A 87 6.35 -1.01 8.86
CA LEU A 87 6.26 0.32 9.48
C LEU A 87 7.65 0.84 9.89
N GLN A 88 8.58 -0.04 10.30
CA GLN A 88 9.92 0.33 10.75
C GLN A 88 10.94 0.51 9.62
N GLU A 89 10.62 0.11 8.39
CA GLU A 89 11.48 0.30 7.22
C GLU A 89 11.80 1.78 6.92
N SER A 90 12.83 1.98 6.11
CA SER A 90 13.27 3.31 5.64
C SER A 90 13.49 3.29 4.12
N PRO A 91 12.60 3.92 3.33
CA PRO A 91 11.33 4.54 3.76
C PRO A 91 10.31 3.50 4.26
N PRO A 92 9.35 3.88 5.13
CA PRO A 92 8.37 2.93 5.64
C PRO A 92 7.34 2.55 4.57
N VAL A 93 6.75 1.36 4.70
CA VAL A 93 5.70 0.88 3.81
C VAL A 93 4.33 1.05 4.48
N PRO A 94 3.40 1.82 3.89
CA PRO A 94 2.05 1.94 4.42
C PRO A 94 1.30 0.61 4.39
N VAL A 95 0.41 0.43 5.36
CA VAL A 95 -0.32 -0.82 5.58
C VAL A 95 -1.81 -0.55 5.51
N VAL A 96 -2.52 -1.32 4.69
CA VAL A 96 -3.98 -1.35 4.64
C VAL A 96 -4.45 -2.63 5.32
N VAL A 97 -5.27 -2.49 6.37
CA VAL A 97 -5.83 -3.60 7.14
C VAL A 97 -7.29 -3.78 6.77
N CYS A 98 -7.64 -4.96 6.24
CA CYS A 98 -9.01 -5.30 5.88
C CYS A 98 -9.76 -5.85 7.11
N GLU A 99 -10.48 -4.99 7.80
CA GLU A 99 -11.37 -5.38 8.90
C GLU A 99 -12.58 -6.18 8.38
N GLY A 100 -13.00 -7.16 9.18
CA GLY A 100 -14.06 -8.11 8.86
C GLY A 100 -13.53 -9.40 8.23
N THR A 101 -12.21 -9.50 8.04
CA THR A 101 -11.56 -10.70 7.49
C THR A 101 -11.14 -11.71 8.54
N GLY A 102 -11.12 -11.32 9.82
CA GLY A 102 -10.78 -12.19 10.93
C GLY A 102 -9.36 -12.02 11.47
N ARG A 103 -9.13 -12.66 12.62
CA ARG A 103 -7.82 -12.92 13.23
C ARG A 103 -6.90 -11.70 13.32
N ALA A 104 -5.71 -11.73 12.69
CA ALA A 104 -4.71 -10.69 12.85
C ALA A 104 -5.19 -9.33 12.32
N ALA A 105 -5.87 -9.32 11.18
CA ALA A 105 -6.46 -8.11 10.60
C ALA A 105 -7.48 -7.46 11.54
N ASP A 106 -8.41 -8.24 12.10
CA ASP A 106 -9.43 -7.70 13.02
C ASP A 106 -8.82 -7.25 14.36
N ILE A 107 -7.80 -7.95 14.86
CA ILE A 107 -7.08 -7.50 16.07
C ILE A 107 -6.33 -6.19 15.79
N LEU A 108 -5.65 -6.07 14.65
CA LEU A 108 -4.97 -4.83 14.24
C LEU A 108 -5.97 -3.67 14.11
N ALA A 109 -7.11 -3.91 13.46
CA ALA A 109 -8.19 -2.93 13.30
C ALA A 109 -8.80 -2.52 14.65
N TYR A 110 -9.04 -3.50 15.53
CA TYR A 110 -9.56 -3.25 16.87
C TYR A 110 -8.60 -2.38 17.68
N VAL A 111 -7.33 -2.76 17.76
CA VAL A 111 -6.32 -1.99 18.50
C VAL A 111 -6.14 -0.59 17.89
N TYR A 112 -6.12 -0.47 16.56
CA TYR A 112 -6.05 0.82 15.87
C TYR A 112 -7.18 1.80 16.28
N LYS A 113 -8.40 1.27 16.48
CA LYS A 113 -9.57 2.04 16.91
C LYS A 113 -9.52 2.38 18.41
N GLN A 114 -8.88 1.56 19.22
CA GLN A 114 -8.68 1.80 20.66
C GLN A 114 -7.51 2.74 20.95
N THR A 115 -6.54 2.88 20.03
CA THR A 115 -5.39 3.78 20.23
C THR A 115 -5.66 5.21 19.80
N GLU A 116 -5.25 6.15 20.66
CA GLU A 116 -5.22 7.59 20.36
C GLU A 116 -4.02 7.97 19.49
N GLU A 117 -3.98 9.22 19.02
CA GLU A 117 -2.79 9.77 18.35
C GLU A 117 -1.57 9.73 19.29
N GLY A 118 -0.50 9.05 18.86
CA GLY A 118 0.68 8.78 19.68
C GLY A 118 0.78 7.34 20.20
N GLY A 119 -0.22 6.49 19.95
CA GLY A 119 -0.14 5.04 20.19
C GLY A 119 -0.49 4.59 21.62
N SER A 120 -1.04 5.49 22.43
CA SER A 120 -1.54 5.17 23.78
C SER A 120 -2.91 4.50 23.71
N ILE A 121 -3.18 3.56 24.63
CA ILE A 121 -4.50 2.94 24.81
C ILE A 121 -5.16 3.44 26.11
N PRO A 122 -6.51 3.43 26.18
CA PRO A 122 -7.25 3.74 27.40
C PRO A 122 -6.92 2.78 28.56
N ASP A 123 -6.97 3.32 29.78
CA ASP A 123 -6.83 2.54 31.00
C ASP A 123 -7.88 1.41 31.05
N GLY A 124 -7.40 0.17 31.22
CA GLY A 124 -8.27 -1.01 31.30
C GLY A 124 -8.57 -1.72 29.97
N ALA A 125 -8.16 -1.18 28.83
CA ALA A 125 -8.30 -1.86 27.54
C ALA A 125 -7.31 -3.03 27.35
N GLU A 126 -6.12 -2.93 27.96
CA GLU A 126 -5.07 -3.95 27.91
C GLU A 126 -5.54 -5.39 28.21
N PRO A 127 -6.20 -5.69 29.36
CA PRO A 127 -6.62 -7.05 29.69
C PRO A 127 -7.63 -7.62 28.68
N GLU A 128 -8.49 -6.78 28.10
CA GLU A 128 -9.45 -7.20 27.09
C GLU A 128 -8.77 -7.54 25.76
N ILE A 129 -7.83 -6.71 25.32
CA ILE A 129 -7.03 -6.96 24.09
C ILE A 129 -6.23 -8.25 24.25
N ILE A 130 -5.54 -8.44 25.38
CA ILE A 130 -4.78 -9.67 25.66
C ILE A 130 -5.70 -10.89 25.68
N SER A 131 -6.88 -10.80 26.29
CA SER A 131 -7.87 -11.88 26.30
C SER A 131 -8.33 -12.25 24.87
N THR A 132 -8.54 -11.24 24.03
CA THR A 132 -8.92 -11.41 22.62
C THR A 132 -7.81 -12.10 21.82
N ILE A 133 -6.55 -11.69 22.01
CA ILE A 133 -5.37 -12.32 21.39
C ILE A 133 -5.27 -13.80 21.79
N LYS A 134 -5.41 -14.11 23.09
CA LYS A 134 -5.35 -15.49 23.60
C LYS A 134 -6.40 -16.38 22.95
N LYS A 135 -7.64 -15.89 22.87
CA LYS A 135 -8.75 -16.64 22.26
C LYS A 135 -8.55 -16.85 20.76
N THR A 136 -8.06 -15.83 20.06
CA THR A 136 -7.94 -15.83 18.59
C THR A 136 -6.81 -16.71 18.08
N PHE A 137 -5.69 -16.79 18.80
CA PHE A 137 -4.51 -17.56 18.38
C PHE A 137 -4.21 -18.77 19.27
N ASN A 138 -5.07 -19.07 20.25
CA ASN A 138 -4.88 -20.15 21.23
C ASN A 138 -3.54 -20.01 22.01
N PHE A 139 -3.15 -18.77 22.31
CA PHE A 139 -1.90 -18.43 22.96
C PHE A 139 -1.94 -18.54 24.48
N GLY A 140 -0.79 -18.85 25.07
CA GLY A 140 -0.54 -18.67 26.50
C GLY A 140 -0.46 -17.19 26.90
N GLN A 141 -0.41 -16.93 28.21
CA GLN A 141 -0.37 -15.55 28.73
C GLN A 141 0.86 -14.78 28.21
N SER A 142 2.05 -15.40 28.25
CA SER A 142 3.30 -14.76 27.84
C SER A 142 3.31 -14.41 26.35
N GLU A 143 2.83 -15.31 25.49
CA GLU A 143 2.79 -15.10 24.03
C GLU A 143 1.80 -13.98 23.67
N ALA A 144 0.65 -13.93 24.34
CA ALA A 144 -0.33 -12.88 24.13
C ALA A 144 0.17 -11.50 24.58
N ILE A 145 0.86 -11.42 25.72
CA ILE A 145 1.49 -10.17 26.18
C ILE A 145 2.54 -9.70 25.17
N HIS A 146 3.38 -10.61 24.66
CA HIS A 146 4.40 -10.26 23.67
C HIS A 146 3.78 -9.76 22.36
N LEU A 147 2.74 -10.43 21.86
CA LEU A 147 2.04 -9.98 20.65
C LEU A 147 1.33 -8.64 20.89
N PHE A 148 0.75 -8.44 22.07
CA PHE A 148 0.14 -7.17 22.46
C PHE A 148 1.17 -6.02 22.46
N GLN A 149 2.36 -6.23 23.03
CA GLN A 149 3.46 -5.25 22.96
C GLN A 149 3.84 -4.92 21.51
N THR A 150 3.92 -5.94 20.65
CA THR A 150 4.20 -5.77 19.21
C THR A 150 3.11 -4.92 18.53
N LEU A 151 1.83 -5.13 18.87
CA LEU A 151 0.72 -4.33 18.36
C LEU A 151 0.85 -2.86 18.78
N LEU A 152 1.18 -2.59 20.03
CA LEU A 152 1.40 -1.22 20.51
C LEU A 152 2.57 -0.54 19.79
N GLU A 153 3.66 -1.26 19.49
CA GLU A 153 4.75 -0.73 18.68
C GLU A 153 4.31 -0.36 17.26
N CYS A 154 3.39 -1.12 16.64
CA CYS A 154 2.81 -0.75 15.34
C CYS A 154 2.04 0.57 15.44
N MET A 155 1.31 0.78 16.53
CA MET A 155 0.46 1.97 16.73
C MET A 155 1.26 3.26 17.00
N LYS A 156 2.58 3.17 17.23
CA LYS A 156 3.45 4.36 17.23
C LYS A 156 3.55 5.04 15.86
N LYS A 157 3.28 4.31 14.78
CA LYS A 157 3.21 4.83 13.39
C LYS A 157 1.80 4.65 12.81
N ARG A 158 0.79 4.92 13.63
CA ARG A 158 -0.63 4.75 13.31
C ARG A 158 -1.05 5.49 12.03
N GLU A 159 -0.42 6.61 11.72
CA GLU A 159 -0.64 7.41 10.51
C GLU A 159 -0.35 6.66 9.20
N LEU A 160 0.48 5.62 9.26
CA LEU A 160 0.81 4.75 8.12
C LEU A 160 -0.14 3.55 8.00
N ILE A 161 -1.05 3.35 8.96
CA ILE A 161 -2.02 2.27 8.98
C ILE A 161 -3.39 2.83 8.55
N THR A 162 -3.97 2.23 7.52
CA THR A 162 -5.33 2.52 7.04
C THR A 162 -6.21 1.30 7.29
N VAL A 163 -7.29 1.47 8.05
CA VAL A 163 -8.27 0.39 8.29
C VAL A 163 -9.40 0.51 7.28
N PHE A 164 -9.64 -0.55 6.51
CA PHE A 164 -10.71 -0.66 5.53
C PHE A 164 -11.73 -1.71 6.00
N HIS A 165 -13.00 -1.34 6.11
CA HIS A 165 -14.06 -2.23 6.57
C HIS A 165 -14.77 -2.93 5.41
N ILE A 166 -14.66 -4.26 5.34
CA ILE A 166 -15.32 -5.04 4.28
C ILE A 166 -16.84 -5.05 4.48
N GLY A 167 -17.59 -4.68 3.45
CA GLY A 167 -19.05 -4.83 3.41
C GLY A 167 -19.85 -3.67 4.02
N SER A 168 -19.24 -2.51 4.20
CA SER A 168 -19.98 -1.28 4.52
C SER A 168 -20.57 -0.67 3.25
N ASP A 169 -21.89 -0.57 3.17
CA ASP A 169 -22.62 0.04 2.03
C ASP A 169 -22.31 1.55 1.85
N GLU A 170 -21.64 2.17 2.82
CA GLU A 170 -21.35 3.60 2.87
C GLU A 170 -19.88 3.96 2.59
N HIS A 171 -18.99 2.99 2.33
CA HIS A 171 -17.55 3.27 2.27
C HIS A 171 -16.92 3.04 0.89
N GLN A 172 -16.15 4.07 0.52
CA GLN A 172 -15.05 4.12 -0.44
C GLN A 172 -14.51 2.74 -0.87
N ASP A 173 -14.45 2.47 -2.18
CA ASP A 173 -13.91 1.22 -2.73
C ASP A 173 -12.48 0.93 -2.23
N ILE A 174 -12.13 -0.36 -2.14
CA ILE A 174 -10.83 -0.82 -1.59
C ILE A 174 -9.63 -0.25 -2.35
N ASP A 175 -9.75 -0.07 -3.66
CA ASP A 175 -8.71 0.52 -4.49
C ASP A 175 -8.42 1.97 -4.08
N VAL A 176 -9.45 2.75 -3.77
CA VAL A 176 -9.28 4.11 -3.25
C VAL A 176 -8.65 4.08 -1.86
N ALA A 177 -9.01 3.14 -0.99
CA ALA A 177 -8.36 2.99 0.31
C ALA A 177 -6.85 2.69 0.16
N ILE A 178 -6.49 1.80 -0.76
CA ILE A 178 -5.10 1.46 -1.08
C ILE A 178 -4.33 2.68 -1.60
N LEU A 179 -4.88 3.39 -2.57
CA LEU A 179 -4.21 4.53 -3.20
C LEU A 179 -4.12 5.72 -2.25
N THR A 180 -5.14 5.96 -1.42
CA THR A 180 -5.10 7.00 -0.38
C THR A 180 -4.09 6.66 0.73
N ALA A 181 -3.92 5.38 1.09
CA ALA A 181 -2.88 4.96 2.02
C ALA A 181 -1.47 5.24 1.46
N LEU A 182 -1.26 5.04 0.15
CA LEU A 182 0.00 5.39 -0.51
C LEU A 182 0.29 6.89 -0.50
N LEU A 183 -0.73 7.74 -0.75
CA LEU A 183 -0.55 9.20 -0.69
C LEU A 183 -0.20 9.68 0.72
N LYS A 184 -0.82 9.11 1.76
CA LYS A 184 -0.53 9.44 3.16
C LYS A 184 0.83 8.91 3.62
N GLY A 185 1.16 7.68 3.24
CA GLY A 185 2.33 6.97 3.77
C GLY A 185 3.67 7.40 3.18
N THR A 186 3.67 8.03 2.01
CA THR A 186 4.90 8.43 1.32
C THR A 186 5.47 9.78 1.78
N ASN A 187 4.76 10.53 2.64
CA ASN A 187 5.09 11.92 3.01
C ASN A 187 5.46 12.79 1.79
N ALA A 188 4.84 12.49 0.66
CA ALA A 188 5.12 13.09 -0.63
C ALA A 188 4.58 14.53 -0.65
N SER A 189 5.28 15.44 -1.35
CA SER A 189 4.77 16.80 -1.55
C SER A 189 3.44 16.78 -2.32
N ALA A 190 2.62 17.83 -2.22
CA ALA A 190 1.35 17.89 -2.97
C ALA A 190 1.55 17.74 -4.48
N PHE A 191 2.67 18.24 -5.02
CA PHE A 191 3.05 18.01 -6.41
C PHE A 191 3.40 16.55 -6.67
N ASP A 192 4.16 15.92 -5.79
CA ASP A 192 4.46 14.50 -5.93
C ASP A 192 3.20 13.63 -5.87
N GLN A 193 2.27 13.95 -4.98
CA GLN A 193 0.98 13.26 -4.91
C GLN A 193 0.15 13.44 -6.20
N LEU A 194 0.15 14.65 -6.78
CA LEU A 194 -0.49 14.90 -8.07
C LEU A 194 0.11 14.02 -9.17
N ILE A 195 1.45 13.95 -9.25
CA ILE A 195 2.15 13.15 -10.24
C ILE A 195 1.89 11.64 -10.05
N LEU A 196 1.84 11.15 -8.81
CA LEU A 196 1.42 9.77 -8.51
C LEU A 196 0.01 9.47 -9.03
N THR A 197 -0.96 10.34 -8.73
CA THR A 197 -2.34 10.14 -9.22
C THR A 197 -2.45 10.20 -10.74
N LEU A 198 -1.61 11.00 -11.41
CA LEU A 198 -1.52 11.07 -12.87
C LEU A 198 -0.91 9.79 -13.46
N ALA A 199 0.12 9.24 -12.82
CA ALA A 199 0.71 7.94 -13.19
C ALA A 199 -0.33 6.81 -13.10
N TRP A 200 -1.11 6.80 -12.03
CA TRP A 200 -2.18 5.82 -11.79
C TRP A 200 -3.45 6.05 -12.61
N ASP A 201 -3.58 7.19 -13.28
CA ASP A 201 -4.82 7.65 -13.94
C ASP A 201 -6.03 7.77 -13.02
N ARG A 202 -5.82 8.29 -11.81
CA ARG A 202 -6.87 8.40 -10.77
C ARG A 202 -7.20 9.85 -10.46
N VAL A 203 -7.91 10.47 -11.40
CA VAL A 203 -8.37 11.87 -11.33
C VAL A 203 -9.32 12.13 -10.16
N ASP A 204 -10.12 11.13 -9.80
CA ASP A 204 -11.05 11.14 -8.68
C ASP A 204 -10.31 11.29 -7.33
N ILE A 205 -9.20 10.57 -7.19
CA ILE A 205 -8.31 10.65 -6.03
C ILE A 205 -7.58 11.99 -6.01
N ALA A 206 -7.06 12.44 -7.16
CA ALA A 206 -6.41 13.74 -7.27
C ALA A 206 -7.34 14.87 -6.83
N LYS A 207 -8.58 14.85 -7.30
CA LYS A 207 -9.59 15.86 -6.97
C LYS A 207 -9.94 15.87 -5.49
N THR A 208 -10.07 14.70 -4.87
CA THR A 208 -10.54 14.57 -3.48
C THR A 208 -9.42 14.76 -2.45
N HIS A 209 -8.22 14.28 -2.74
CA HIS A 209 -7.14 14.19 -1.76
C HIS A 209 -5.96 15.12 -2.05
N VAL A 210 -5.77 15.58 -3.29
CA VAL A 210 -4.63 16.44 -3.67
C VAL A 210 -5.05 17.90 -3.84
N PHE A 211 -6.15 18.16 -4.55
CA PHE A 211 -6.71 19.51 -4.73
C PHE A 211 -7.62 19.93 -3.57
N VAL A 212 -7.07 19.92 -2.35
CA VAL A 212 -7.79 20.34 -1.15
C VAL A 212 -7.77 21.86 -0.96
N TYR A 213 -8.78 22.42 -0.29
CA TYR A 213 -8.87 23.85 -0.03
C TYR A 213 -7.66 24.34 0.78
N GLY A 214 -7.06 25.46 0.35
CA GLY A 214 -5.87 26.03 0.98
C GLY A 214 -4.53 25.43 0.52
N GLN A 215 -4.55 24.46 -0.41
CA GLN A 215 -3.33 23.91 -0.99
C GLN A 215 -2.57 25.00 -1.78
N GLN A 216 -1.30 25.19 -1.41
CA GLN A 216 -0.40 26.08 -2.14
C GLN A 216 0.42 25.29 -3.15
N TRP A 217 0.50 25.82 -4.37
CA TRP A 217 1.25 25.25 -5.47
C TRP A 217 2.47 26.11 -5.76
N LEU A 218 3.63 25.47 -6.01
CA LEU A 218 4.79 26.19 -6.49
C LEU A 218 4.51 26.71 -7.91
N VAL A 219 5.11 27.85 -8.23
CA VAL A 219 4.98 28.46 -9.56
C VAL A 219 5.52 27.49 -10.61
N GLY A 220 4.73 27.18 -11.63
CA GLY A 220 5.11 26.25 -12.70
C GLY A 220 4.73 24.80 -12.45
N SER A 221 4.35 24.39 -11.22
CA SER A 221 4.01 23.00 -10.92
C SER A 221 2.79 22.51 -11.68
N LEU A 222 1.73 23.32 -11.75
CA LEU A 222 0.51 22.91 -12.47
C LEU A 222 0.71 22.91 -13.99
N GLU A 223 1.58 23.78 -14.51
CA GLU A 223 1.98 23.76 -15.91
C GLU A 223 2.81 22.51 -16.23
N GLN A 224 3.71 22.08 -15.35
CA GLN A 224 4.43 20.82 -15.53
C GLN A 224 3.45 19.62 -15.52
N ALA A 225 2.55 19.56 -14.55
CA ALA A 225 1.52 18.51 -14.50
C ALA A 225 0.61 18.52 -15.74
N MET A 226 0.32 19.70 -16.30
CA MET A 226 -0.44 19.84 -17.55
C MET A 226 0.31 19.23 -18.73
N LEU A 227 1.61 19.50 -18.84
CA LEU A 227 2.45 18.91 -19.87
C LEU A 227 2.44 17.38 -19.75
N ASP A 228 2.71 16.85 -18.56
CA ASP A 228 2.71 15.41 -18.30
C ASP A 228 1.34 14.77 -18.60
N ALA A 229 0.24 15.43 -18.23
CA ALA A 229 -1.12 14.95 -18.53
C ALA A 229 -1.39 14.89 -20.03
N LEU A 230 -0.95 15.89 -20.80
CA LEU A 230 -1.11 15.89 -22.26
C LEU A 230 -0.32 14.76 -22.91
N VAL A 231 0.93 14.54 -22.51
CA VAL A 231 1.74 13.50 -23.15
C VAL A 231 1.45 12.08 -22.67
N MET A 232 0.76 11.94 -21.54
CA MET A 232 0.26 10.66 -21.05
C MET A 232 -1.20 10.39 -21.45
N ASP A 233 -1.79 11.25 -22.31
CA ASP A 233 -3.18 11.17 -22.78
C ASP A 233 -4.23 11.12 -21.64
N ARG A 234 -3.98 11.89 -20.57
CA ARG A 234 -4.84 11.95 -19.38
C ARG A 234 -5.85 13.10 -19.48
N VAL A 235 -6.83 12.95 -20.37
CA VAL A 235 -7.85 14.00 -20.66
C VAL A 235 -8.58 14.50 -19.40
N ALA A 236 -8.88 13.61 -18.46
CA ALA A 236 -9.57 14.00 -17.22
C ALA A 236 -8.70 14.90 -16.33
N PHE A 237 -7.39 14.65 -16.27
CA PHE A 237 -6.43 15.50 -15.57
C PHE A 237 -6.26 16.86 -16.26
N VAL A 238 -6.26 16.91 -17.59
CA VAL A 238 -6.24 18.19 -18.33
C VAL A 238 -7.43 19.07 -17.92
N LYS A 239 -8.64 18.50 -17.85
CA LYS A 239 -9.83 19.23 -17.37
C LYS A 239 -9.66 19.70 -15.93
N LEU A 240 -9.24 18.80 -15.03
CA LEU A 240 -9.02 19.11 -13.62
C LEU A 240 -8.03 20.26 -13.43
N LEU A 241 -6.93 20.28 -14.19
CA LEU A 241 -5.90 21.31 -14.09
C LEU A 241 -6.39 22.67 -14.62
N ILE A 242 -7.19 22.69 -15.69
CA ILE A 242 -7.83 23.93 -16.18
C ILE A 242 -8.81 24.47 -15.14
N GLU A 243 -9.63 23.61 -14.54
CA GLU A 243 -10.56 23.98 -13.46
C GLU A 243 -9.84 24.56 -12.23
N ASN A 244 -8.60 24.12 -11.97
CA ASN A 244 -7.77 24.57 -10.85
C ASN A 244 -6.75 25.66 -11.21
N GLY A 245 -6.95 26.37 -12.32
CA GLY A 245 -6.27 27.65 -12.60
C GLY A 245 -5.19 27.61 -13.68
N VAL A 246 -4.97 26.48 -14.36
CA VAL A 246 -4.08 26.44 -15.54
C VAL A 246 -4.75 27.18 -16.71
N SER A 247 -4.14 28.27 -17.15
CA SER A 247 -4.57 29.01 -18.33
C SER A 247 -3.87 28.48 -19.58
N MET A 248 -4.62 27.91 -20.53
CA MET A 248 -4.06 27.42 -21.79
C MET A 248 -3.34 28.49 -22.59
N HIS A 249 -3.82 29.74 -22.55
CA HIS A 249 -3.16 30.88 -23.20
C HIS A 249 -1.77 31.16 -22.63
N LYS A 250 -1.58 31.01 -21.31
CA LYS A 250 -0.26 31.19 -20.67
C LYS A 250 0.60 29.93 -20.77
N PHE A 251 -0.03 28.76 -20.77
CA PHE A 251 0.64 27.48 -20.81
C PHE A 251 1.29 27.21 -22.17
N LEU A 252 0.59 27.47 -23.28
CA LEU A 252 1.05 27.16 -24.64
C LEU A 252 2.11 28.14 -25.14
N THR A 253 3.37 27.85 -24.85
CA THR A 253 4.54 28.55 -25.39
C THR A 253 5.15 27.77 -26.56
N ILE A 254 5.93 28.43 -27.42
CA ILE A 254 6.62 27.77 -28.55
C ILE A 254 7.44 26.55 -28.07
N PRO A 255 8.28 26.64 -27.01
CA PRO A 255 9.05 25.49 -26.55
C PRO A 255 8.19 24.30 -26.10
N ARG A 256 7.06 24.55 -25.43
CA ARG A 256 6.15 23.49 -24.99
C ARG A 256 5.41 22.85 -26.16
N LEU A 257 5.02 23.64 -27.17
CA LEU A 257 4.43 23.10 -28.39
C LEU A 257 5.44 22.22 -29.12
N GLU A 258 6.68 22.67 -29.30
CA GLU A 258 7.74 21.86 -29.89
C GLU A 258 7.93 20.53 -29.15
N GLU A 259 7.96 20.53 -27.81
CA GLU A 259 8.03 19.32 -27.00
C GLU A 259 6.82 18.39 -27.21
N LEU A 260 5.60 18.94 -27.21
CA LEU A 260 4.38 18.17 -27.45
C LEU A 260 4.34 17.53 -28.84
N TYR A 261 4.78 18.24 -29.89
CA TYR A 261 4.84 17.69 -31.24
C TYR A 261 5.94 16.63 -31.40
N ASN A 262 7.05 16.75 -30.68
CA ASN A 262 8.17 15.81 -30.76
C ASN A 262 8.01 14.56 -29.89
N THR A 263 6.97 14.50 -29.06
CA THR A 263 6.69 13.33 -28.20
C THR A 263 5.68 12.37 -28.80
N VAL A 264 5.00 12.77 -29.88
CA VAL A 264 4.17 11.87 -30.70
C VAL A 264 5.09 11.25 -31.75
N SER A 265 5.69 10.10 -31.43
CA SER A 265 6.49 9.27 -32.33
C SER A 265 6.21 7.81 -32.07
#